data_AF-A0A845VV93-F1
#
_entry.id   AF-A0A845VV93-F1
#
_cell.length_a   1.000
_cell.length_b   1.000
_cell.length_c   1.000
_cell.angle_alpha   90.00
_cell.angle_beta   90.00
_cell.angle_gamma   90.00
#
_symmetry.space_group_name_H-M   'P 1'
#
loop_
_entity.id
_entity.type
_entity.pdbx_description
1 polymer ?
#
loop_
_entity_poly.entity_id
_entity_poly.type
_entity_poly.pdbx_seq_one_letter_code
_entity_poly.pdbx_strand_id
1 'polypeptide(L)'
;MRPTPIPPKPGQESVWDYPRPARWEDINKHIKVIFNGIVLAETHRPKRVLETSHPPTYYIPPEDIKLEYLTETPHKTFCEWKGRCSYYNVSLGEKQATHGAWRYPEPTPDFVSI
;
A
#
# COMPACT_ATOMS: atom_id res chain seq x y z
N MET A 1 -23.76 14.33 -5.07
CA MET A 1 -23.85 13.77 -6.43
C MET A 1 -23.20 12.40 -6.40
N ARG A 2 -23.87 11.32 -6.85
CA ARG A 2 -23.21 10.00 -6.98
C ARG A 2 -22.34 10.03 -8.25
N PRO A 3 -21.07 9.64 -8.19
CA PRO A 3 -20.23 9.57 -9.38
C PRO A 3 -20.82 8.55 -10.37
N THR A 4 -20.65 8.79 -11.66
CA THR A 4 -20.98 7.82 -12.72
C THR A 4 -19.71 7.07 -13.09
N PRO A 5 -19.57 5.78 -12.72
CA PRO A 5 -18.38 5.00 -13.05
C PRO A 5 -18.18 4.85 -14.56
N ILE A 6 -16.92 4.92 -14.99
CA ILE A 6 -16.55 4.53 -16.36
C ILE A 6 -16.62 2.99 -16.43
N PRO A 7 -17.38 2.40 -17.36
CA PRO A 7 -17.40 0.94 -17.52
C PRO A 7 -16.01 0.39 -17.83
N PRO A 8 -15.54 -0.67 -17.13
CA PRO A 8 -14.23 -1.25 -17.38
C PRO A 8 -14.19 -1.94 -18.75
N LYS A 9 -13.05 -1.82 -19.45
CA LYS A 9 -12.75 -2.59 -20.67
C LYS A 9 -12.35 -4.03 -20.31
N PRO A 10 -12.32 -4.98 -21.28
CA PRO A 10 -11.79 -6.31 -21.02
C PRO A 10 -10.40 -6.28 -20.37
N GLY A 11 -10.25 -7.03 -19.27
CA GLY A 11 -9.02 -7.08 -18.46
C GLY A 11 -8.82 -5.91 -17.50
N GLN A 12 -9.74 -4.93 -17.47
CA GLN A 12 -9.76 -3.87 -16.47
C GLN A 12 -10.72 -4.22 -15.33
N GLU A 13 -10.43 -3.65 -14.16
CA GLU A 13 -11.30 -3.71 -12.99
C GLU A 13 -11.80 -2.30 -12.67
N SER A 14 -13.04 -2.18 -12.17
CA SER A 14 -13.56 -0.91 -11.67
C SER A 14 -13.30 -0.79 -10.18
N VAL A 15 -12.66 0.30 -9.75
CA VAL A 15 -12.46 0.62 -8.33
C VAL A 15 -13.78 0.83 -7.57
N TRP A 16 -14.88 1.07 -8.29
CA TRP A 16 -16.21 1.20 -7.70
C TRP A 16 -16.81 -0.15 -7.30
N ASP A 17 -16.26 -1.26 -7.81
CA ASP A 17 -16.68 -2.63 -7.46
C ASP A 17 -15.91 -3.19 -6.25
N TYR A 18 -14.91 -2.47 -5.76
CA TYR A 18 -14.14 -2.86 -4.57
C TYR A 18 -14.98 -2.71 -3.28
N PRO A 19 -14.80 -3.63 -2.31
CA PRO A 19 -15.68 -3.70 -1.15
C PRO A 19 -15.41 -2.58 -0.14
N ARG A 20 -16.41 -2.34 0.70
CA ARG A 20 -16.31 -1.60 1.96
C ARG A 20 -16.95 -2.45 3.07
N PRO A 21 -16.22 -2.93 4.08
CA PRO A 21 -14.79 -2.67 4.37
C PRO A 21 -13.85 -3.16 3.28
N ALA A 22 -12.62 -2.63 3.27
CA ALA A 22 -11.59 -3.07 2.34
C ALA A 22 -11.30 -4.57 2.51
N ARG A 23 -10.80 -5.22 1.44
CA ARG A 23 -10.38 -6.63 1.46
C ARG A 23 -8.92 -6.73 1.06
N TRP A 24 -8.18 -7.65 1.67
CA TRP A 24 -6.86 -8.04 1.20
C TRP A 24 -6.90 -9.40 0.50
N GLU A 25 -5.99 -9.60 -0.44
CA GLU A 25 -5.87 -10.80 -1.26
C GLU A 25 -4.39 -11.18 -1.36
N ASP A 26 -4.09 -12.47 -1.18
CA ASP A 26 -2.79 -13.02 -1.55
C ASP A 26 -2.68 -13.08 -3.07
N ILE A 27 -1.58 -12.56 -3.61
CA ILE A 27 -1.33 -12.58 -5.04
C ILE A 27 0.09 -13.05 -5.32
N ASN A 28 0.25 -13.78 -6.43
CA ASN A 28 1.55 -14.20 -6.94
C ASN A 28 1.99 -13.27 -8.09
N LYS A 29 2.27 -12.01 -7.75
CA LYS A 29 2.83 -11.04 -8.70
C LYS A 29 4.24 -10.65 -8.24
N HIS A 30 5.12 -10.50 -9.22
CA HIS A 30 6.43 -9.89 -8.99
C HIS A 30 6.28 -8.37 -8.93
N ILE A 31 6.52 -7.78 -7.77
CA ILE A 31 6.46 -6.33 -7.55
C ILE A 31 7.86 -5.81 -7.24
N LYS A 32 8.26 -4.76 -7.96
CA LYS A 32 9.44 -3.94 -7.63
C LYS A 32 9.02 -2.50 -7.36
N VAL A 33 9.49 -1.96 -6.24
CA VAL A 33 9.39 -0.53 -5.92
C VAL A 33 10.76 0.09 -6.16
N ILE A 34 10.83 1.02 -7.10
CA ILE A 34 12.09 1.67 -7.50
C ILE A 34 12.02 3.13 -7.06
N PHE A 35 12.98 3.57 -6.26
CA PHE A 35 13.14 4.96 -5.86
C PHE A 35 14.55 5.43 -6.19
N ASN A 36 14.64 6.54 -6.94
CA ASN A 36 15.91 7.13 -7.36
C ASN A 36 16.90 6.11 -7.99
N GLY A 37 16.39 5.21 -8.84
CA GLY A 37 17.18 4.20 -9.55
C GLY A 37 17.55 2.96 -8.74
N ILE A 38 17.26 2.92 -7.44
CA ILE A 38 17.49 1.76 -6.59
C ILE A 38 16.17 1.02 -6.37
N VAL A 39 16.24 -0.32 -6.44
CA VAL A 39 15.17 -1.20 -5.99
C VAL A 39 15.11 -1.11 -4.46
N LEU A 40 14.09 -0.42 -3.96
CA LEU A 40 13.78 -0.24 -2.54
C LEU A 40 13.10 -1.47 -1.95
N ALA A 41 12.24 -2.11 -2.75
CA ALA A 41 11.56 -3.35 -2.37
C ALA A 41 11.34 -4.26 -3.58
N GLU A 42 11.46 -5.56 -3.41
CA GLU A 42 11.21 -6.56 -4.45
C GLU A 42 10.62 -7.83 -3.84
N THR A 43 9.40 -8.19 -4.24
CA THR A 43 8.67 -9.34 -3.67
C THR A 43 7.90 -10.14 -4.72
N HIS A 44 7.74 -11.43 -4.45
CA HIS A 44 6.85 -12.34 -5.20
C HIS A 44 5.59 -12.73 -4.41
N ARG A 45 5.46 -12.22 -3.18
CA ARG A 45 4.37 -12.54 -2.25
C ARG A 45 3.74 -11.27 -1.65
N PRO A 46 3.42 -10.25 -2.46
CA PRO A 46 2.74 -9.07 -1.95
C PRO A 46 1.30 -9.41 -1.58
N LYS A 47 0.74 -8.64 -0.65
CA LYS A 47 -0.69 -8.61 -0.39
C LYS A 47 -1.32 -7.44 -1.12
N ARG A 48 -2.36 -7.71 -1.92
CA ARG A 48 -3.13 -6.69 -2.63
C ARG A 48 -4.31 -6.26 -1.76
N VAL A 49 -4.47 -4.98 -1.50
CA VAL A 49 -5.61 -4.43 -0.75
C VAL A 49 -6.51 -3.62 -1.67
N LEU A 50 -7.80 -3.97 -1.68
CA LEU A 50 -8.85 -3.38 -2.48
C LEU A 50 -9.75 -2.52 -1.60
N GLU A 51 -9.90 -1.25 -1.95
CA GLU A 51 -10.73 -0.30 -1.22
C GLU A 51 -11.58 0.50 -2.21
N THR A 52 -12.88 0.60 -1.95
CA THR A 52 -13.83 1.31 -2.81
C THR A 52 -13.27 2.67 -3.25
N SER A 53 -13.41 2.98 -4.53
CA SER A 53 -12.97 4.21 -5.20
C SER A 53 -11.46 4.47 -5.24
N HIS A 54 -10.61 3.55 -4.81
CA HIS A 54 -9.15 3.70 -4.84
C HIS A 54 -8.50 2.60 -5.68
N PRO A 55 -7.41 2.91 -6.43
CA PRO A 55 -6.58 1.87 -7.03
C PRO A 55 -6.07 0.88 -5.97
N PRO A 56 -5.80 -0.39 -6.34
CA PRO A 56 -5.23 -1.35 -5.42
C PRO A 56 -3.94 -0.84 -4.81
N THR A 57 -3.80 -1.04 -3.51
CA THR A 57 -2.53 -0.84 -2.79
C THR A 57 -1.86 -2.19 -2.56
N TYR A 58 -0.54 -2.19 -2.47
CA TYR A 58 0.25 -3.41 -2.29
C TYR A 58 1.07 -3.30 -1.01
N TYR A 59 0.94 -4.30 -0.16
CA TYR A 59 1.69 -4.47 1.07
C TYR A 59 2.80 -5.47 0.80
N ILE A 60 4.01 -5.08 1.19
CA ILE A 60 5.24 -5.84 0.93
C ILE A 60 5.76 -6.33 2.28
N PRO A 61 6.10 -7.62 2.43
CA PRO A 61 6.71 -8.13 3.65
C PRO A 61 7.98 -7.33 4.00
N PRO A 62 8.20 -6.94 5.26
CA PRO A 62 9.36 -6.13 5.65
C PRO A 62 10.72 -6.69 5.23
N GLU A 63 10.86 -8.01 5.18
CA GLU A 63 12.08 -8.71 4.77
C GLU A 63 12.40 -8.56 3.27
N ASP A 64 11.43 -8.13 2.46
CA ASP A 64 11.58 -7.86 1.03
C ASP A 64 11.82 -6.35 0.78
N ILE A 65 12.02 -5.55 1.85
CA ILE A 65 12.21 -4.09 1.82
C ILE A 65 13.59 -3.72 2.38
N LYS A 66 14.28 -2.78 1.72
CA LYS A 66 15.49 -2.14 2.24
C LYS A 66 15.16 -1.07 3.28
N LEU A 67 14.91 -1.53 4.51
CA LEU A 67 14.49 -0.70 5.63
C LEU A 67 15.52 0.38 6.00
N GLU A 68 16.79 0.23 5.63
CA GLU A 68 17.85 1.22 5.87
C GLU A 68 17.59 2.57 5.18
N TYR A 69 16.72 2.60 4.17
CA TYR A 69 16.31 3.84 3.48
C TYR A 69 15.02 4.44 4.05
N LEU A 70 14.42 3.82 5.07
CA LEU A 70 13.19 4.29 5.70
C LEU A 70 13.49 4.95 7.05
N THR A 71 12.96 6.15 7.26
CA THR A 71 13.00 6.83 8.56
C THR A 71 11.59 7.12 9.03
N GLU A 72 11.24 6.65 10.22
CA GLU A 72 9.89 6.85 10.76
C GLU A 72 9.62 8.34 11.02
N THR A 73 8.39 8.75 10.77
CA THR A 73 7.93 10.13 10.98
C THR A 73 6.93 10.20 12.14
N PRO A 74 6.80 11.37 12.80
CA PRO A 74 5.75 11.59 13.78
C PRO A 74 4.35 11.68 13.14
N HIS A 75 4.25 11.76 11.81
CA HIS A 75 2.98 11.81 11.12
C HIS A 75 2.25 10.47 11.24
N LYS A 76 1.02 10.51 11.75
CA LYS A 76 0.13 9.36 11.90
C LYS A 76 -1.24 9.72 11.33
N THR A 77 -1.92 8.74 10.77
CA THR A 77 -3.34 8.85 10.40
C THR A 77 -4.12 7.69 10.97
N PHE A 78 -5.45 7.76 10.93
CA PHE A 78 -6.30 6.69 11.42
C PHE A 78 -7.29 6.26 10.33
N CYS A 79 -7.43 4.95 10.16
CA CYS A 79 -8.44 4.32 9.32
C CYS A 79 -9.39 3.52 10.20
N GLU A 80 -10.69 3.77 10.07
CA GLU A 80 -11.75 3.07 10.82
C GLU A 80 -11.71 1.54 10.63
N TRP A 81 -11.18 1.06 9.51
CA TRP A 81 -11.09 -0.37 9.20
C TRP A 81 -9.74 -0.99 9.54
N LYS A 82 -8.64 -0.27 9.36
CA LYS A 82 -7.27 -0.82 9.44
C LYS A 82 -6.52 -0.39 10.70
N GLY A 83 -7.01 0.60 11.45
CA GLY A 83 -6.36 1.11 12.66
C GLY A 83 -5.44 2.30 12.41
N ARG A 84 -4.43 2.46 13.27
CA ARG A 84 -3.45 3.56 13.20
C ARG A 84 -2.42 3.29 12.10
N CYS A 85 -2.19 4.29 11.26
CA CYS A 85 -1.21 4.25 10.18
C CYS A 85 0.01 5.11 10.55
N SER A 86 1.19 4.53 10.41
CA SER A 86 2.50 5.16 10.58
C SER A 86 3.15 5.42 9.24
N TYR A 87 3.83 6.57 9.09
CA TYR A 87 4.52 6.92 7.85
C TYR A 87 6.04 6.95 8.01
N TYR A 88 6.72 6.64 6.92
CA TYR A 88 8.16 6.74 6.75
C TYR A 88 8.50 7.75 5.67
N ASN A 89 9.57 8.51 5.89
CA ASN A 89 10.30 9.13 4.80
C ASN A 89 11.15 8.07 4.11
N VAL A 90 11.24 8.13 2.78
CA VAL A 90 12.16 7.31 1.98
C VAL A 90 13.31 8.21 1.53
N SER A 91 14.54 7.92 1.95
CA SER A 91 15.70 8.76 1.66
C SER A 91 16.79 7.96 0.96
N LEU A 92 17.27 8.48 -0.18
CA LEU A 92 18.37 7.90 -0.94
C LEU A 92 19.27 9.01 -1.52
N GLY A 93 20.46 9.16 -0.95
CA GLY A 93 21.35 10.27 -1.27
C GLY A 93 20.69 11.60 -0.94
N GLU A 94 20.67 12.53 -1.89
CA GLU A 94 20.03 13.85 -1.73
C GLU A 94 18.52 13.84 -1.98
N LYS A 95 17.95 12.72 -2.45
CA LYS A 95 16.50 12.63 -2.72
C LYS A 95 15.75 12.05 -1.54
N GLN A 96 14.63 12.68 -1.21
CA GLN A 96 13.71 12.23 -0.19
C GLN A 96 12.28 12.26 -0.70
N ALA A 97 11.52 11.18 -0.45
CA ALA A 97 10.07 11.16 -0.53
C ALA A 97 9.50 11.26 0.88
N THR A 98 8.96 12.42 1.22
CA THR A 98 8.29 12.64 2.51
C THR A 98 7.01 11.82 2.60
N HIS A 99 6.83 11.06 3.68
CA HIS A 99 5.72 10.11 3.85
C HIS A 99 5.58 9.11 2.69
N GLY A 100 6.69 8.75 2.05
CA GLY A 100 6.71 7.91 0.85
C GLY A 100 6.38 6.43 1.07
N ALA A 101 6.34 5.97 2.33
CA ALA A 101 5.87 4.64 2.70
C ALA A 101 5.03 4.71 3.98
N TRP A 102 4.16 3.72 4.19
CA TRP A 102 3.33 3.63 5.39
C TRP A 102 3.17 2.19 5.85
N ARG A 103 2.78 2.01 7.12
CA ARG A 103 2.42 0.71 7.68
C ARG A 103 1.33 0.84 8.73
N TYR A 104 0.66 -0.27 9.01
CA TYR A 104 -0.25 -0.41 10.16
C TYR A 104 0.46 -1.24 11.23
N PRO A 105 1.10 -0.65 12.25
CA PRO A 105 1.82 -1.40 13.28
C PRO A 105 0.90 -2.23 14.18
N GLU A 106 -0.34 -1.79 14.36
CA GLU A 106 -1.36 -2.41 15.20
C GLU A 106 -2.67 -2.46 14.39
N PRO A 107 -2.73 -3.35 13.37
CA PRO A 107 -3.91 -3.48 12.54
C PRO A 107 -5.08 -4.08 13.33
N THR A 108 -6.30 -3.83 12.86
CA THR A 108 -7.50 -4.50 13.36
C THR A 108 -7.46 -6.00 13.01
N PRO A 109 -8.26 -6.87 13.69
CA PRO A 109 -8.23 -8.32 13.48
C PRO A 109 -8.34 -8.77 12.01
N ASP A 110 -9.17 -8.10 11.21
CA ASP A 110 -9.37 -8.46 9.79
C ASP A 110 -8.16 -8.12 8.89
N PHE A 111 -7.22 -7.32 9.39
CA PHE A 111 -6.06 -6.80 8.67
C PHE A 111 -4.72 -7.19 9.32
N VAL A 112 -4.69 -8.12 10.27
CA VAL A 112 -3.42 -8.58 10.90
C VAL A 112 -2.43 -9.19 9.93
N SER A 113 -2.89 -9.60 8.75
CA SER A 113 -2.07 -10.23 7.75
C SER A 113 -1.36 -9.26 6.80
N ILE A 114 -1.73 -7.98 6.75
CA ILE A 114 -1.12 -7.00 5.81
C ILE A 114 0.09 -6.28 6.38
#